data_AF-A0A7W0YJ14-F1
#
_entry.id   AF-A0A7W0YJ14-F1
#
_cell.length_a   1.000
_cell.length_b   1.000
_cell.length_c   1.000
_cell.angle_alpha   90.00
_cell.angle_beta   90.00
_cell.angle_gamma   90.00
#
_symmetry.space_group_name_H-M   'P 1'
#
loop_
_entity.id
_entity.type
_entity.pdbx_description
1 polymer ?
#
loop_
_entity_poly.entity_id
_entity_poly.type
_entity_poly.pdbx_seq_one_letter_code
_entity_poly.pdbx_strand_id
1 'polypeptide(L)'
;MESANPAIGVIDHVIMIVQENRSFDHYFGTYPGADGFPRDAEGSFTVCNPNPATGECDRPYHDPDFIDFGGPHDVFAARTQINGGAMDGFVSNRLKRARCVPPEDPKCAQVIANTDVMGYHDAREIPNYWRYADEFVLQDAMFEPNLGESEPAHLALVSAWSARCRDPRDVMTCEPNLHKPGQGDIGFPMTPAFPWTDLTYLLHKNDVSWRYYIVEGFPRDCNDFPEPCTTGPRLAELGPGTPDIWNPLPEFTTVHENDQLENITDVSDFLAAAREGTLPAVSWVMPDWDRSEHPAASISEGQAWVTELVNAVMEGPSWERSAIFLTWDDWG
;
A
#
# COMPACT_ATOMS: atom_id res chain seq x y z
N MET A 1 18.99 33.14 -12.10
CA MET A 1 19.48 32.26 -11.02
C MET A 1 18.37 32.21 -10.00
N GLU A 2 17.45 31.26 -10.16
CA GLU A 2 16.49 30.93 -9.11
C GLU A 2 17.30 30.48 -7.89
N SER A 3 17.07 31.13 -6.76
CA SER A 3 17.65 30.72 -5.49
C SER A 3 17.18 29.31 -5.20
N ALA A 4 18.11 28.36 -5.14
CA ALA A 4 17.85 27.03 -4.61
C ALA A 4 17.08 27.16 -3.29
N ASN A 5 15.93 26.49 -3.20
CA ASN A 5 15.10 26.48 -2.01
C ASN A 5 15.98 26.00 -0.83
N PRO A 6 16.10 26.74 0.29
CA PRO A 6 16.96 26.37 1.41
C PRO A 6 16.59 25.01 2.04
N ALA A 7 15.41 24.47 1.75
CA ALA A 7 15.02 23.11 2.15
C ALA A 7 15.77 21.98 1.40
N ILE A 8 16.27 22.24 0.17
CA ILE A 8 16.89 21.22 -0.71
C ILE A 8 18.27 20.73 -0.20
N GLY A 9 18.75 21.19 0.97
CA GLY A 9 20.03 20.74 1.56
C GLY A 9 19.98 20.25 3.00
N VAL A 10 18.79 20.18 3.63
CA VAL A 10 18.67 19.81 5.05
C VAL A 10 18.47 18.30 5.24
N ILE A 11 17.81 17.65 4.29
CA ILE A 11 17.53 16.20 4.32
C ILE A 11 18.55 15.48 3.44
N ASP A 12 19.21 14.48 3.99
CA ASP A 12 20.07 13.54 3.27
C ASP A 12 19.32 12.25 2.88
N HIS A 13 18.32 11.85 3.68
CA HIS A 13 17.63 10.57 3.52
C HIS A 13 16.12 10.77 3.43
N VAL A 14 15.52 10.35 2.33
CA VAL A 14 14.06 10.23 2.18
C VAL A 14 13.70 8.75 2.29
N ILE A 15 12.82 8.42 3.23
CA ILE A 15 12.45 7.04 3.57
C ILE A 15 10.94 6.89 3.40
N MET A 16 10.52 6.02 2.50
CA MET A 16 9.13 5.66 2.26
C MET A 16 8.86 4.30 2.91
N ILE A 17 8.09 4.27 4.00
CA ILE A 17 7.54 3.05 4.58
C ILE A 17 6.12 2.90 4.03
N VAL A 18 5.83 1.80 3.35
CA VAL A 18 4.56 1.60 2.64
C VAL A 18 3.84 0.39 3.23
N GLN A 19 2.74 0.65 3.91
CA GLN A 19 1.79 -0.37 4.37
C GLN A 19 0.69 -0.56 3.33
N GLU A 20 -0.26 -1.44 3.60
CA GLU A 20 -1.23 -1.91 2.60
C GLU A 20 -2.69 -1.67 3.01
N ASN A 21 -3.52 -1.24 2.06
CA ASN A 21 -4.99 -1.34 2.09
C ASN A 21 -5.69 -0.72 3.32
N ARG A 22 -5.43 0.56 3.59
CA ARG A 22 -6.09 1.33 4.65
C ARG A 22 -6.45 2.73 4.20
N SER A 23 -7.74 3.03 4.19
CA SER A 23 -8.22 4.39 3.94
C SER A 23 -7.87 5.35 5.09
N PHE A 24 -7.76 6.64 4.78
CA PHE A 24 -7.57 7.68 5.80
C PHE A 24 -8.65 7.62 6.88
N ASP A 25 -9.92 7.50 6.49
CA ASP A 25 -11.06 7.48 7.41
C ASP A 25 -11.03 6.26 8.35
N HIS A 26 -10.46 5.14 7.91
CA HIS A 26 -10.30 3.92 8.71
C HIS A 26 -9.38 4.12 9.91
N TYR A 27 -8.30 4.90 9.78
CA TYR A 27 -7.30 5.10 10.86
C TYR A 27 -7.34 6.48 11.50
N PHE A 28 -7.73 7.51 10.75
CA PHE A 28 -7.65 8.90 11.17
C PHE A 28 -8.95 9.67 10.93
N GLY A 29 -10.03 9.02 10.47
CA GLY A 29 -11.33 9.68 10.24
C GLY A 29 -11.97 10.25 11.50
N THR A 30 -11.49 9.84 12.68
CA THR A 30 -11.88 10.40 13.98
C THR A 30 -10.78 11.20 14.68
N TYR A 31 -9.62 11.38 14.03
CA TYR A 31 -8.50 12.14 14.58
C TYR A 31 -8.90 13.62 14.78
N PRO A 32 -8.61 14.24 15.94
CA PRO A 32 -9.03 15.61 16.23
C PRO A 32 -8.47 16.62 15.23
N GLY A 33 -9.37 17.28 14.50
CA GLY A 33 -9.01 18.36 13.56
C GLY A 33 -8.70 17.89 12.13
N ALA A 34 -8.71 16.59 11.86
CA ALA A 34 -8.64 16.06 10.51
C ALA A 34 -9.95 16.30 9.73
N ASP A 35 -9.84 16.46 8.41
CA ASP A 35 -10.97 16.38 7.47
C ASP A 35 -11.42 14.91 7.28
N GLY A 36 -11.91 14.31 8.36
CA GLY A 36 -12.42 12.93 8.38
C GLY A 36 -13.94 12.85 8.21
N PHE A 37 -14.56 11.87 8.88
CA PHE A 37 -16.00 11.64 8.76
C PHE A 37 -16.86 12.89 9.06
N PRO A 38 -17.78 13.27 8.16
CA PRO A 38 -18.76 14.33 8.41
C PRO A 38 -19.62 14.09 9.67
N ARG A 39 -19.76 15.15 10.48
CA ARG A 39 -20.51 15.14 11.74
C ARG A 39 -21.56 16.26 11.80
N ASP A 40 -22.65 16.02 12.52
CA ASP A 40 -23.65 17.04 12.85
C ASP A 40 -23.20 17.93 14.02
N ALA A 41 -24.04 18.91 14.39
CA ALA A 41 -23.74 19.84 15.47
C ALA A 41 -23.63 19.15 16.84
N GLU A 42 -24.21 17.97 16.98
CA GLU A 42 -24.17 17.12 18.17
C GLU A 42 -22.97 16.14 18.16
N GLY A 43 -22.18 16.12 17.08
CA GLY A 43 -21.00 15.28 16.91
C GLY A 43 -21.27 13.87 16.35
N SER A 44 -22.51 13.57 15.97
CA SER A 44 -22.90 12.28 15.40
C SER A 44 -22.52 12.21 13.92
N PHE A 45 -22.13 11.01 13.45
CA PHE A 45 -21.84 10.81 12.03
C PHE A 45 -23.07 11.03 11.16
N THR A 46 -22.92 11.86 10.12
CA THR A 46 -23.99 12.15 9.16
C THR A 46 -23.93 11.27 7.93
N VAL A 47 -22.80 10.60 7.69
CA VAL A 47 -22.62 9.70 6.55
C VAL A 47 -23.49 8.46 6.68
N CYS A 48 -23.86 7.91 5.52
CA CYS A 48 -24.77 6.79 5.43
C CYS A 48 -24.44 5.92 4.22
N ASN A 49 -24.11 4.65 4.45
CA ASN A 49 -23.94 3.68 3.39
C ASN A 49 -25.17 2.74 3.35
N PRO A 50 -25.98 2.75 2.28
CA PRO A 50 -27.14 1.88 2.17
C PRO A 50 -26.77 0.40 2.22
N ASN A 51 -27.40 -0.34 3.13
CA ASN A 51 -27.23 -1.77 3.26
C ASN A 51 -28.41 -2.51 2.59
N PRO A 52 -28.24 -3.08 1.38
CA PRO A 52 -29.31 -3.78 0.67
C PRO A 52 -29.75 -5.10 1.34
N ALA A 53 -28.95 -5.67 2.25
CA ALA A 53 -29.32 -6.89 2.96
C ALA A 53 -30.27 -6.61 4.13
N THR A 54 -30.12 -5.47 4.82
CA THR A 54 -30.96 -5.09 5.96
C THR A 54 -32.06 -4.08 5.60
N GLY A 55 -31.87 -3.33 4.51
CA GLY A 55 -32.73 -2.17 4.16
C GLY A 55 -32.44 -0.93 5.01
N GLU A 56 -31.44 -0.99 5.88
CA GLU A 56 -31.02 0.08 6.78
C GLU A 56 -29.76 0.79 6.24
N CYS A 57 -29.28 1.75 7.03
CA CYS A 57 -28.08 2.51 6.76
C CYS A 57 -26.96 2.09 7.72
N ASP A 58 -25.83 1.66 7.15
CA ASP A 58 -24.62 1.41 7.92
C ASP A 58 -23.85 2.72 8.07
N ARG A 59 -23.46 3.02 9.31
CA ARG A 59 -22.71 4.22 9.69
C ARG A 59 -21.33 3.83 10.18
N PRO A 60 -20.36 4.76 10.15
CA PRO A 60 -19.08 4.55 10.78
C PRO A 60 -19.25 4.12 12.23
N TYR A 61 -18.55 3.06 12.62
CA TYR A 61 -18.57 2.53 13.97
C TYR A 61 -17.14 2.21 14.41
N HIS A 62 -16.88 2.31 15.72
CA HIS A 62 -15.58 1.94 16.25
C HIS A 62 -15.41 0.42 16.17
N ASP A 63 -14.37 -0.03 15.48
CA ASP A 63 -14.02 -1.44 15.39
C ASP A 63 -12.88 -1.77 16.37
N PRO A 64 -13.11 -2.63 17.38
CA PRO A 64 -12.06 -3.02 18.33
C PRO A 64 -11.19 -4.18 17.83
N ASP A 65 -11.50 -4.79 16.68
CA ASP A 65 -10.80 -5.97 16.18
C ASP A 65 -9.50 -5.57 15.45
N PHE A 66 -8.40 -6.25 15.74
CA PHE A 66 -7.11 -6.00 15.04
C PHE A 66 -7.01 -6.69 13.68
N ILE A 67 -8.07 -7.36 13.23
CA ILE A 67 -8.13 -8.11 11.99
C ILE A 67 -9.39 -7.70 11.24
N ASP A 68 -9.20 -6.85 10.22
CA ASP A 68 -10.24 -6.48 9.27
C ASP A 68 -10.11 -7.34 8.00
N PHE A 69 -11.23 -7.88 7.51
CA PHE A 69 -11.35 -8.59 6.23
C PHE A 69 -11.46 -7.68 5.02
N GLY A 70 -11.79 -6.40 5.21
CA GLY A 70 -11.71 -5.36 4.19
C GLY A 70 -12.72 -5.45 3.06
N GLY A 71 -12.59 -4.48 2.15
CA GLY A 71 -13.42 -4.29 0.96
C GLY A 71 -12.75 -4.73 -0.34
N PRO A 72 -13.53 -4.89 -1.43
CA PRO A 72 -12.95 -4.90 -2.77
C PRO A 72 -12.28 -3.56 -3.06
N HIS A 73 -11.06 -3.57 -3.60
CA HIS A 73 -10.26 -2.35 -3.84
C HIS A 73 -9.73 -2.25 -5.29
N ASP A 74 -10.39 -2.92 -6.25
CA ASP A 74 -10.04 -2.75 -7.66
C ASP A 74 -10.73 -1.54 -8.32
N VAL A 75 -10.33 -1.20 -9.54
CA VAL A 75 -10.90 -0.06 -10.30
C VAL A 75 -12.41 -0.15 -10.53
N PHE A 76 -13.01 -1.34 -10.53
CA PHE A 76 -14.46 -1.51 -10.64
C PHE A 76 -15.15 -1.30 -9.29
N ALA A 77 -14.49 -1.69 -8.20
CA ALA A 77 -14.89 -1.39 -6.84
C ALA A 77 -14.88 0.12 -6.59
N ALA A 78 -13.78 0.82 -6.85
CA ALA A 78 -13.71 2.29 -6.73
C ALA A 78 -14.89 2.99 -7.40
N ARG A 79 -15.20 2.64 -8.65
CA ARG A 79 -16.34 3.21 -9.38
C ARG A 79 -17.68 2.95 -8.70
N THR A 80 -17.86 1.76 -8.15
CA THR A 80 -19.08 1.39 -7.44
C THR A 80 -19.18 2.13 -6.11
N GLN A 81 -18.07 2.21 -5.37
CA GLN A 81 -18.02 2.75 -4.01
C GLN A 81 -18.15 4.28 -3.99
N ILE A 82 -17.42 4.96 -4.89
CA ILE A 82 -17.47 6.42 -5.07
C ILE A 82 -18.83 6.85 -5.64
N ASN A 83 -19.44 6.02 -6.50
CA ASN A 83 -20.75 6.24 -7.10
C ASN A 83 -20.98 7.68 -7.62
N GLY A 84 -20.07 8.17 -8.47
CA GLY A 84 -20.17 9.52 -9.03
C GLY A 84 -20.06 10.66 -8.01
N GLY A 85 -19.46 10.39 -6.84
CA GLY A 85 -19.28 11.33 -5.74
C GLY A 85 -20.32 11.21 -4.63
N ALA A 86 -21.26 10.27 -4.72
CA ALA A 86 -22.23 10.01 -3.65
C ALA A 86 -21.62 9.27 -2.44
N MET A 87 -20.50 8.55 -2.64
CA MET A 87 -19.75 7.84 -1.58
C MET A 87 -20.60 6.83 -0.77
N ASP A 88 -21.59 6.23 -1.42
CA ASP A 88 -22.62 5.37 -0.79
C ASP A 88 -22.58 3.92 -1.30
N GLY A 89 -21.51 3.51 -1.98
CA GLY A 89 -21.42 2.20 -2.60
C GLY A 89 -20.64 1.12 -1.81
N PHE A 90 -19.88 1.51 -0.79
CA PHE A 90 -18.96 0.66 -0.01
C PHE A 90 -19.58 -0.65 0.49
N VAL A 91 -20.67 -0.59 1.26
CA VAL A 91 -21.36 -1.77 1.80
C VAL A 91 -21.95 -2.62 0.68
N SER A 92 -22.65 -1.99 -0.26
CA SER A 92 -23.27 -2.71 -1.38
C SER A 92 -22.24 -3.45 -2.25
N ASN A 93 -21.05 -2.88 -2.41
CA ASN A 93 -19.97 -3.46 -3.18
C ASN A 93 -19.34 -4.65 -2.43
N ARG A 94 -19.09 -4.51 -1.13
CA ARG A 94 -18.64 -5.60 -0.26
C ARG A 94 -19.58 -6.80 -0.29
N LEU A 95 -20.88 -6.57 -0.12
CA LEU A 95 -21.89 -7.64 -0.12
C LEU A 95 -21.99 -8.40 -1.45
N LYS A 96 -21.73 -7.74 -2.58
CA LYS A 96 -21.70 -8.40 -3.90
C LYS A 96 -20.47 -9.31 -4.10
N ARG A 97 -19.35 -8.97 -3.45
CA ARG A 97 -18.10 -9.74 -3.51
C ARG A 97 -17.93 -10.75 -2.38
N ALA A 98 -18.71 -10.66 -1.31
CA ALA A 98 -18.88 -11.69 -0.30
C ALA A 98 -19.55 -12.94 -0.91
N ARG A 99 -18.88 -13.61 -1.86
CA ARG A 99 -19.29 -14.91 -2.38
C ARG A 99 -18.96 -15.95 -1.34
N CYS A 100 -19.89 -16.18 -0.43
CA CYS A 100 -19.89 -17.37 0.38
C CYS A 100 -20.81 -18.41 -0.28
N VAL A 101 -20.26 -19.59 -0.56
CA VAL A 101 -20.94 -20.71 -1.20
C VAL A 101 -20.70 -21.95 -0.34
N PRO A 102 -21.75 -22.61 0.19
CA PRO A 102 -23.16 -22.39 -0.09
C PRO A 102 -23.81 -21.26 0.76
N PRO A 103 -24.79 -20.51 0.21
CA PRO A 103 -25.46 -19.38 0.89
C PRO A 103 -26.16 -19.75 2.20
N GLU A 104 -26.54 -21.02 2.37
CA GLU A 104 -27.21 -21.58 3.55
C GLU A 104 -26.29 -21.88 4.74
N ASP A 105 -24.97 -21.68 4.62
CA ASP A 105 -24.06 -21.83 5.76
C ASP A 105 -24.33 -20.72 6.81
N PRO A 106 -24.57 -21.04 8.10
CA PRO A 106 -24.71 -20.04 9.15
C PRO A 106 -23.50 -19.08 9.29
N LYS A 107 -22.31 -19.52 8.86
CA LYS A 107 -21.11 -18.66 8.75
C LYS A 107 -21.23 -17.64 7.63
N CYS A 108 -22.01 -17.94 6.58
CA CYS A 108 -22.33 -17.04 5.48
C CYS A 108 -23.13 -15.82 5.94
N ALA A 109 -24.10 -16.04 6.83
CA ALA A 109 -24.88 -14.96 7.43
C ALA A 109 -24.01 -14.01 8.26
N GLN A 110 -22.94 -14.51 8.90
CA GLN A 110 -21.99 -13.66 9.64
C GLN A 110 -21.11 -12.82 8.70
N VAL A 111 -20.64 -13.37 7.58
CA VAL A 111 -19.85 -12.62 6.57
C VAL A 111 -20.68 -11.51 5.88
N ILE A 112 -21.99 -11.72 5.73
CA ILE A 112 -22.92 -10.72 5.18
C ILE A 112 -23.36 -9.69 6.24
N ALA A 113 -23.45 -10.08 7.51
CA ALA A 113 -23.91 -9.21 8.59
C ALA A 113 -22.79 -8.36 9.22
N ASN A 114 -21.53 -8.81 9.17
CA ASN A 114 -20.38 -8.14 9.78
C ASN A 114 -19.44 -7.64 8.69
N THR A 115 -19.86 -6.63 7.95
CA THR A 115 -18.96 -5.91 7.04
C THR A 115 -18.20 -4.84 7.82
N ASP A 116 -16.88 -4.94 7.82
CA ASP A 116 -15.93 -4.02 8.46
C ASP A 116 -15.60 -2.79 7.61
N VAL A 117 -16.14 -2.68 6.39
CA VAL A 117 -15.91 -1.52 5.50
C VAL A 117 -16.43 -0.17 6.04
N MET A 118 -17.21 -0.19 7.13
CA MET A 118 -17.63 1.00 7.86
C MET A 118 -17.00 1.07 9.26
N GLY A 119 -16.09 0.16 9.60
CA GLY A 119 -15.31 0.21 10.83
C GLY A 119 -14.30 1.36 10.78
N TYR A 120 -13.93 1.88 11.94
CA TYR A 120 -12.77 2.74 12.10
C TYR A 120 -12.03 2.39 13.39
N HIS A 121 -10.72 2.61 13.36
CA HIS A 121 -9.83 2.53 14.49
C HIS A 121 -9.52 3.92 15.03
N ASP A 122 -9.12 3.98 16.30
CA ASP A 122 -8.49 5.17 16.86
C ASP A 122 -7.28 4.80 17.72
N ALA A 123 -6.78 5.75 18.53
CA ALA A 123 -5.62 5.52 19.39
C ALA A 123 -5.75 4.32 20.34
N ARG A 124 -6.93 3.73 20.54
CA ARG A 124 -7.12 2.50 21.32
C ARG A 124 -6.47 1.28 20.65
N GLU A 125 -6.53 1.20 19.32
CA GLU A 125 -5.99 0.09 18.54
C GLU A 125 -4.69 0.48 17.83
N ILE A 126 -4.57 1.74 17.38
CA ILE A 126 -3.40 2.28 16.64
C ILE A 126 -2.68 3.43 17.37
N PRO A 127 -2.28 3.25 18.64
CA PRO A 127 -1.70 4.32 19.45
C PRO A 127 -0.42 4.92 18.87
N ASN A 128 0.43 4.13 18.20
CA ASN A 128 1.70 4.61 17.67
C ASN A 128 1.46 5.51 16.45
N TYR A 129 0.53 5.15 15.56
CA TYR A 129 0.16 5.98 14.42
C TYR A 129 -0.47 7.31 14.85
N TRP A 130 -1.38 7.28 15.83
CA TRP A 130 -1.93 8.52 16.40
C TRP A 130 -0.85 9.35 17.10
N ARG A 131 0.11 8.72 17.77
CA ARG A 131 1.24 9.40 18.39
C ARG A 131 2.20 10.02 17.37
N TYR A 132 2.33 9.45 16.18
CA TYR A 132 3.07 10.08 15.08
C TYR A 132 2.31 11.29 14.54
N ALA A 133 1.00 11.19 14.35
CA ALA A 133 0.16 12.32 13.95
C ALA A 133 0.21 13.48 14.96
N ASP A 134 0.22 13.19 16.26
CA ASP A 134 0.29 14.19 17.33
C ASP A 134 1.58 15.00 17.34
N GLU A 135 2.70 14.40 16.91
CA GLU A 135 4.03 15.02 17.09
C GLU A 135 4.80 15.28 15.82
N PHE A 136 4.28 14.81 14.69
CA PHE A 136 4.78 15.11 13.36
C PHE A 136 3.67 15.72 12.50
N VAL A 137 3.57 15.30 11.26
CA VAL A 137 2.62 15.86 10.30
C VAL A 137 1.68 14.76 9.86
N LEU A 138 0.37 14.98 10.07
CA LEU A 138 -0.68 14.21 9.44
C LEU A 138 -1.15 14.94 8.17
N GLN A 139 -1.20 14.23 7.04
CA GLN A 139 -1.71 14.77 5.78
C GLN A 139 -3.12 14.21 5.55
N ASP A 140 -4.15 15.00 5.83
CA ASP A 140 -5.58 14.62 5.71
C ASP A 140 -6.18 14.91 4.33
N ALA A 141 -5.35 15.35 3.37
CA ALA A 141 -5.72 15.55 1.97
C ALA A 141 -4.71 14.87 1.01
N MET A 142 -4.16 13.73 1.43
CA MET A 142 -3.32 12.86 0.61
C MET A 142 -4.20 11.74 0.02
N PHE A 143 -4.15 11.57 -1.30
CA PHE A 143 -4.95 10.58 -2.01
C PHE A 143 -4.03 9.55 -2.67
N GLU A 144 -4.54 8.34 -2.82
CA GLU A 144 -3.94 7.34 -3.70
C GLU A 144 -3.66 7.93 -5.09
N PRO A 145 -2.56 7.53 -5.75
CA PRO A 145 -2.17 8.11 -7.03
C PRO A 145 -3.14 7.74 -8.17
N ASN A 146 -3.92 6.68 -8.01
CA ASN A 146 -4.88 6.18 -8.99
C ASN A 146 -5.94 5.30 -8.30
N LEU A 147 -7.05 5.01 -9.00
CA LEU A 147 -8.16 4.18 -8.49
C LEU A 147 -7.90 2.66 -8.61
N GLY A 148 -6.64 2.25 -8.71
CA GLY A 148 -6.23 0.86 -8.90
C GLY A 148 -5.94 0.17 -7.56
N GLU A 149 -5.75 -1.15 -7.62
CA GLU A 149 -5.28 -1.96 -6.50
C GLU A 149 -3.75 -1.81 -6.31
N SER A 150 -3.17 -2.58 -5.40
CA SER A 150 -1.76 -2.50 -5.01
C SER A 150 -0.77 -2.38 -6.17
N GLU A 151 -0.84 -3.24 -7.19
CA GLU A 151 0.15 -3.23 -8.28
C GLU A 151 0.23 -1.86 -9.01
N PRO A 152 -0.88 -1.26 -9.50
CA PRO A 152 -0.89 0.12 -9.97
C PRO A 152 -0.39 1.19 -8.98
N ALA A 153 -0.68 1.05 -7.68
CA ALA A 153 -0.26 2.00 -6.65
C ALA A 153 1.26 1.97 -6.45
N HIS A 154 1.83 0.77 -6.33
CA HIS A 154 3.28 0.55 -6.23
C HIS A 154 4.02 0.97 -7.51
N LEU A 155 3.43 0.78 -8.70
CA LEU A 155 3.97 1.32 -9.95
C LEU A 155 4.02 2.86 -9.95
N ALA A 156 2.99 3.50 -9.41
CA ALA A 156 2.96 4.95 -9.29
C ALA A 156 3.98 5.47 -8.27
N LEU A 157 4.27 4.72 -7.21
CA LEU A 157 5.31 5.06 -6.23
C LEU A 157 6.70 5.21 -6.86
N VAL A 158 7.05 4.33 -7.80
CA VAL A 158 8.38 4.33 -8.43
C VAL A 158 8.43 4.92 -9.83
N SER A 159 7.30 5.18 -10.49
CA SER A 159 7.31 5.72 -11.87
C SER A 159 6.24 6.77 -12.16
N ALA A 160 5.37 7.07 -11.19
CA ALA A 160 4.19 7.92 -11.34
C ALA A 160 3.23 7.46 -12.46
N TRP A 161 3.33 6.20 -12.92
CA TRP A 161 2.52 5.69 -14.02
C TRP A 161 2.31 4.17 -13.94
N SER A 162 1.07 3.75 -14.18
CA SER A 162 0.71 2.34 -14.38
C SER A 162 0.19 2.15 -15.80
N ALA A 163 0.76 1.20 -16.53
CA ALA A 163 0.53 1.04 -17.96
C ALA A 163 0.50 -0.42 -18.41
N ARG A 164 -0.11 -0.65 -19.57
CA ARG A 164 0.10 -1.85 -20.38
C ARG A 164 0.67 -1.46 -21.73
N CYS A 165 1.48 -2.32 -22.32
CA CYS A 165 2.11 -2.08 -23.62
C CYS A 165 1.78 -3.23 -24.56
N ARG A 166 1.32 -2.92 -25.78
CA ARG A 166 1.04 -3.98 -26.76
C ARG A 166 2.32 -4.74 -27.13
N ASP A 167 3.44 -4.03 -27.18
CA ASP A 167 4.80 -4.58 -27.27
C ASP A 167 5.62 -4.02 -26.10
N PRO A 168 6.03 -4.83 -25.12
CA PRO A 168 6.86 -4.40 -23.99
C PRO A 168 8.32 -4.16 -24.40
N ARG A 169 8.64 -4.14 -25.70
CA ARG A 169 9.90 -3.59 -26.24
C ARG A 169 9.73 -2.20 -26.85
N ASP A 170 8.50 -1.72 -26.98
CA ASP A 170 8.21 -0.42 -27.59
C ASP A 170 7.31 0.40 -26.66
N VAL A 171 7.94 1.32 -25.92
CA VAL A 171 7.27 2.25 -25.00
C VAL A 171 6.19 3.09 -25.69
N MET A 172 6.29 3.31 -27.01
CA MET A 172 5.29 4.06 -27.77
C MET A 172 3.98 3.29 -27.95
N THR A 173 3.96 1.99 -27.60
CA THR A 173 2.75 1.17 -27.59
C THR A 173 2.02 1.15 -26.25
N CYS A 174 2.59 1.79 -25.23
CA CYS A 174 2.04 1.81 -23.89
C CYS A 174 0.85 2.77 -23.76
N GLU A 175 -0.14 2.35 -22.99
CA GLU A 175 -1.29 3.17 -22.60
C GLU A 175 -1.59 2.98 -21.10
N PRO A 176 -2.14 4.00 -20.42
CA PRO A 176 -2.50 3.88 -19.01
C PRO A 176 -3.40 2.67 -18.76
N ASN A 177 -3.05 1.87 -17.75
CA ASN A 177 -3.83 0.73 -17.33
C ASN A 177 -3.76 0.56 -15.81
N LEU A 178 -4.92 0.53 -15.17
CA LEU A 178 -5.05 0.32 -13.71
C LEU A 178 -5.56 -1.09 -13.38
N HIS A 179 -5.73 -1.94 -14.38
CA HIS A 179 -6.18 -3.31 -14.18
C HIS A 179 -5.24 -4.27 -14.91
N LYS A 180 -4.39 -4.98 -14.16
CA LYS A 180 -3.33 -5.85 -14.71
C LYS A 180 -2.35 -5.08 -15.59
N PRO A 181 -1.57 -4.14 -15.02
CA PRO A 181 -0.46 -3.52 -15.74
C PRO A 181 0.55 -4.56 -16.25
N GLY A 182 1.41 -4.17 -17.20
CA GLY A 182 2.41 -5.07 -17.80
C GLY A 182 1.88 -6.14 -18.76
N GLN A 183 0.58 -6.44 -18.76
CA GLN A 183 0.01 -7.45 -19.64
C GLN A 183 -0.02 -6.97 -21.11
N GLY A 184 0.84 -7.56 -21.95
CA GLY A 184 0.89 -7.30 -23.40
C GLY A 184 0.07 -8.29 -24.25
N ASP A 185 -0.15 -7.93 -25.52
CA ASP A 185 -0.91 -8.76 -26.49
C ASP A 185 -0.11 -9.95 -27.03
N ILE A 186 1.21 -9.92 -26.86
CA ILE A 186 2.12 -10.98 -27.29
C ILE A 186 2.23 -12.03 -26.19
N GLY A 187 1.41 -13.09 -26.31
CA GLY A 187 1.11 -14.11 -25.29
C GLY A 187 2.25 -15.00 -24.77
N PHE A 188 3.35 -14.42 -24.33
CA PHE A 188 4.33 -15.03 -23.43
C PHE A 188 4.68 -14.03 -22.32
N PRO A 189 4.88 -14.47 -21.06
CA PRO A 189 5.44 -13.60 -20.03
C PRO A 189 6.82 -13.13 -20.49
N MET A 190 7.03 -11.82 -20.52
CA MET A 190 8.32 -11.21 -20.77
C MET A 190 8.68 -10.38 -19.57
N THR A 191 9.77 -10.78 -18.92
CA THR A 191 10.50 -9.94 -17.96
C THR A 191 11.73 -9.41 -18.69
N PRO A 192 11.99 -8.10 -18.67
CA PRO A 192 11.22 -7.05 -17.98
C PRO A 192 9.90 -6.71 -18.72
N ALA A 193 8.79 -6.54 -17.99
CA ALA A 193 7.47 -6.23 -18.54
C ALA A 193 7.21 -4.73 -18.77
N PHE A 194 7.98 -3.85 -18.13
CA PHE A 194 7.73 -2.40 -18.10
C PHE A 194 8.82 -1.63 -18.89
N PRO A 195 8.57 -1.23 -20.16
CA PRO A 195 9.56 -0.53 -21.00
C PRO A 195 9.64 0.99 -20.77
N TRP A 196 8.81 1.56 -19.88
CA TRP A 196 8.91 2.98 -19.55
C TRP A 196 9.92 3.23 -18.43
N THR A 197 10.29 4.49 -18.25
CA THR A 197 11.32 4.87 -17.29
C THR A 197 10.74 4.99 -15.88
N ASP A 198 11.38 4.33 -14.92
CA ASP A 198 11.14 4.49 -13.48
C ASP A 198 12.03 5.60 -12.87
N LEU A 199 11.73 5.99 -11.64
CA LEU A 199 12.45 7.03 -10.89
C LEU A 199 13.90 6.63 -10.62
N THR A 200 14.20 5.33 -10.47
CA THR A 200 15.55 4.86 -10.18
C THR A 200 16.51 5.06 -11.34
N TYR A 201 16.01 5.17 -12.58
CA TYR A 201 16.81 5.64 -13.72
C TYR A 201 17.36 7.06 -13.49
N LEU A 202 16.53 7.97 -12.99
CA LEU A 202 16.96 9.35 -12.70
C LEU A 202 17.95 9.38 -11.52
N LEU A 203 17.74 8.55 -10.51
CA LEU A 203 18.66 8.41 -9.38
C LEU A 203 20.02 7.88 -9.84
N HIS A 204 20.02 6.81 -10.64
CA HIS A 204 21.23 6.24 -11.24
C HIS A 204 22.00 7.26 -12.08
N LYS A 205 21.31 7.95 -12.99
CA LYS A 205 21.92 8.95 -13.88
C LYS A 205 22.58 10.12 -13.12
N ASN A 206 22.16 10.39 -11.90
CA ASN A 206 22.66 11.48 -11.08
C ASN A 206 23.48 10.99 -9.86
N ASP A 207 23.90 9.72 -9.85
CA ASP A 207 24.69 9.11 -8.77
C ASP A 207 24.04 9.27 -7.37
N VAL A 208 22.70 9.27 -7.31
CA VAL A 208 21.95 9.32 -6.04
C VAL A 208 21.76 7.90 -5.53
N SER A 209 22.32 7.61 -4.36
CA SER A 209 22.20 6.29 -3.73
C SER A 209 20.75 5.97 -3.37
N TRP A 210 20.32 4.74 -3.65
CA TRP A 210 19.00 4.27 -3.27
C TRP A 210 18.99 2.78 -2.97
N ARG A 211 18.02 2.34 -2.17
CA ARG A 211 17.70 0.92 -1.94
C ARG A 211 16.19 0.72 -1.85
N TYR A 212 15.75 -0.46 -2.28
CA TYR A 212 14.38 -0.94 -2.10
C TYR A 212 14.44 -2.16 -1.20
N TYR A 213 13.91 -2.02 0.00
CA TYR A 213 13.98 -3.02 1.05
C TYR A 213 12.71 -3.85 1.05
N ILE A 214 12.86 -5.16 0.90
CA ILE A 214 11.78 -6.15 0.96
C ILE A 214 12.02 -7.09 2.14
N VAL A 215 11.02 -7.88 2.52
CA VAL A 215 11.24 -9.06 3.36
C VAL A 215 11.55 -10.24 2.44
N GLU A 216 12.76 -10.78 2.53
CA GLU A 216 13.10 -12.00 1.81
C GLU A 216 12.24 -13.17 2.32
N GLY A 217 11.51 -13.79 1.40
CA GLY A 217 10.61 -14.89 1.72
C GLY A 217 9.91 -15.42 0.47
N PHE A 218 8.94 -16.31 0.65
CA PHE A 218 8.07 -16.79 -0.41
C PHE A 218 6.97 -15.75 -0.69
N PRO A 219 6.90 -15.13 -1.88
CA PRO A 219 5.83 -14.18 -2.22
C PRO A 219 4.47 -14.88 -2.15
N ARG A 220 3.51 -14.30 -1.42
CA ARG A 220 2.22 -14.95 -1.15
C ARG A 220 1.23 -14.88 -2.33
N ASP A 221 1.52 -14.08 -3.36
CA ASP A 221 0.73 -13.93 -4.60
C ASP A 221 0.48 -15.24 -5.36
N CYS A 222 1.24 -16.28 -5.03
CA CYS A 222 1.04 -17.64 -5.53
C CYS A 222 -0.29 -18.29 -5.13
N ASN A 223 -1.09 -17.69 -4.23
CA ASN A 223 -2.38 -18.24 -3.81
C ASN A 223 -3.58 -17.78 -4.66
N ASP A 224 -3.50 -16.64 -5.36
CA ASP A 224 -4.61 -16.10 -6.16
C ASP A 224 -4.52 -16.44 -7.65
N PHE A 225 -3.36 -16.93 -8.11
CA PHE A 225 -3.16 -17.39 -9.50
C PHE A 225 -3.03 -18.92 -9.56
N PRO A 226 -4.03 -19.63 -10.11
CA PRO A 226 -3.97 -21.08 -10.27
C PRO A 226 -3.14 -21.43 -11.51
N GLU A 227 -1.81 -21.30 -11.45
CA GLU A 227 -0.80 -22.13 -12.16
C GLU A 227 0.63 -21.61 -11.90
N PRO A 228 1.65 -22.49 -11.89
CA PRO A 228 2.35 -22.82 -10.67
C PRO A 228 3.57 -21.93 -10.44
N CYS A 229 3.62 -21.28 -9.27
CA CYS A 229 4.90 -21.05 -8.60
C CYS A 229 5.54 -22.43 -8.37
N THR A 230 6.41 -22.86 -9.28
CA THR A 230 7.04 -24.17 -9.24
C THR A 230 7.87 -24.30 -7.98
N THR A 231 7.36 -25.14 -7.09
CA THR A 231 7.85 -25.48 -5.77
C THR A 231 9.26 -26.06 -5.80
N GLY A 232 10.24 -25.22 -5.43
CA GLY A 232 11.51 -25.70 -4.89
C GLY A 232 11.40 -25.90 -3.38
N PRO A 233 11.91 -27.01 -2.79
CA PRO A 233 11.85 -27.24 -1.34
C PRO A 233 12.53 -26.13 -0.49
N ARG A 234 13.42 -25.35 -1.10
CA ARG A 234 14.10 -24.22 -0.46
C ARG A 234 13.21 -22.99 -0.24
N LEU A 235 12.16 -22.82 -1.06
CA LEU A 235 11.27 -21.65 -1.01
C LEU A 235 10.19 -21.79 0.07
N ALA A 236 9.74 -23.01 0.38
CA ALA A 236 8.81 -23.27 1.49
C ALA A 236 9.44 -23.08 2.89
N GLU A 237 10.78 -23.03 2.98
CA GLU A 237 11.52 -22.83 4.23
C GLU A 237 11.68 -21.34 4.62
N LEU A 238 11.43 -20.39 3.69
CA LEU A 238 11.74 -18.97 3.87
C LEU A 238 10.63 -18.13 4.53
N GLY A 239 9.48 -18.72 4.90
CA GLY A 239 8.34 -17.95 5.42
C GLY A 239 7.69 -17.04 4.37
N PRO A 240 6.62 -16.30 4.68
CA PRO A 240 6.02 -15.33 3.76
C PRO A 240 6.97 -14.16 3.56
N GLY A 241 7.26 -13.81 2.30
CA GLY A 241 8.03 -12.62 1.92
C GLY A 241 7.13 -11.50 1.43
N THR A 242 7.74 -10.40 1.00
CA THR A 242 7.06 -9.35 0.26
C THR A 242 6.50 -9.91 -1.06
N PRO A 243 5.18 -9.81 -1.30
CA PRO A 243 4.53 -10.01 -2.60
C PRO A 243 5.24 -9.33 -3.77
N ASP A 244 5.23 -9.98 -4.94
CA ASP A 244 5.91 -9.46 -6.13
C ASP A 244 5.23 -8.19 -6.63
N ILE A 245 3.90 -8.09 -6.47
CA ILE A 245 3.13 -6.89 -6.85
C ILE A 245 3.47 -5.64 -6.01
N TRP A 246 4.10 -5.81 -4.83
CA TRP A 246 4.59 -4.72 -3.98
C TRP A 246 6.05 -4.35 -4.28
N ASN A 247 6.69 -5.01 -5.25
CA ASN A 247 8.02 -4.67 -5.72
C ASN A 247 8.06 -4.69 -7.25
N PRO A 248 7.63 -3.60 -7.92
CA PRO A 248 7.57 -3.56 -9.38
C PRO A 248 8.93 -3.35 -10.05
N LEU A 249 9.99 -3.00 -9.30
CA LEU A 249 11.31 -2.65 -9.86
C LEU A 249 11.96 -3.76 -10.71
N PRO A 250 11.91 -5.06 -10.34
CA PRO A 250 12.44 -6.14 -11.17
C PRO A 250 11.80 -6.25 -12.56
N GLU A 251 10.65 -5.63 -12.79
CA GLU A 251 9.95 -5.69 -14.08
C GLU A 251 10.26 -4.48 -14.99
N PHE A 252 11.03 -3.50 -14.53
CA PHE A 252 11.44 -2.35 -15.35
C PHE A 252 12.66 -2.64 -16.22
N THR A 253 12.57 -2.31 -17.51
CA THR A 253 13.69 -2.48 -18.45
C THR A 253 14.93 -1.70 -18.01
N THR A 254 14.75 -0.47 -17.53
CA THR A 254 15.82 0.39 -17.05
C THR A 254 16.57 -0.17 -15.84
N VAL A 255 15.88 -0.89 -14.94
CA VAL A 255 16.51 -1.54 -13.78
C VAL A 255 17.48 -2.64 -14.22
N HIS A 256 17.14 -3.39 -15.27
CA HIS A 256 18.03 -4.41 -15.84
C HIS A 256 19.17 -3.79 -16.66
N GLU A 257 18.87 -2.83 -17.53
CA GLU A 257 19.88 -2.20 -18.39
C GLU A 257 20.96 -1.44 -17.62
N ASN A 258 20.63 -0.94 -16.43
CA ASN A 258 21.55 -0.21 -15.55
C ASN A 258 22.13 -1.08 -14.43
N ASP A 259 21.93 -2.40 -14.46
CA ASP A 259 22.41 -3.37 -13.47
C ASP A 259 21.99 -3.05 -12.01
N GLN A 260 20.75 -2.60 -11.80
CA GLN A 260 20.28 -2.06 -10.51
C GLN A 260 19.57 -3.08 -9.61
N LEU A 261 19.44 -4.34 -10.03
CA LEU A 261 18.76 -5.37 -9.23
C LEU A 261 19.41 -5.61 -7.85
N GLU A 262 20.71 -5.37 -7.72
CA GLU A 262 21.41 -5.48 -6.43
C GLU A 262 20.97 -4.41 -5.41
N ASN A 263 20.25 -3.36 -5.83
CA ASN A 263 19.68 -2.35 -4.94
C ASN A 263 18.40 -2.81 -4.23
N ILE A 264 17.89 -3.99 -4.59
CA ILE A 264 16.77 -4.64 -3.91
C ILE A 264 17.36 -5.59 -2.87
N THR A 265 17.14 -5.30 -1.59
CA THR A 265 17.79 -5.99 -0.46
C THR A 265 16.80 -6.30 0.65
N ASP A 266 17.21 -7.08 1.65
CA ASP A 266 16.34 -7.44 2.77
C ASP A 266 16.14 -6.26 3.75
N VAL A 267 15.01 -6.20 4.44
CA VAL A 267 14.71 -5.18 5.46
C VAL A 267 15.70 -5.20 6.64
N SER A 268 16.35 -6.33 6.91
CA SER A 268 17.44 -6.37 7.89
C SER A 268 18.62 -5.47 7.51
N ASP A 269 18.88 -5.26 6.22
CA ASP A 269 19.90 -4.31 5.75
C ASP A 269 19.47 -2.85 5.98
N PHE A 270 18.17 -2.53 5.91
CA PHE A 270 17.65 -1.22 6.31
C PHE A 270 17.88 -0.96 7.79
N LEU A 271 17.53 -1.93 8.63
CA LEU A 271 17.72 -1.84 10.09
C LEU A 271 19.21 -1.69 10.45
N ALA A 272 20.10 -2.41 9.77
CA ALA A 272 21.54 -2.24 9.94
C ALA A 272 21.99 -0.84 9.49
N ALA A 273 21.58 -0.40 8.31
CA ALA A 273 21.96 0.91 7.77
C ALA A 273 21.48 2.08 8.64
N ALA A 274 20.27 1.98 9.20
CA ALA A 274 19.73 2.96 10.14
C ALA A 274 20.57 3.06 11.43
N ARG A 275 20.95 1.92 12.02
CA ARG A 275 21.80 1.86 13.22
C ARG A 275 23.22 2.35 12.98
N GLU A 276 23.77 2.07 11.80
CA GLU A 276 25.14 2.42 11.44
C GLU A 276 25.29 3.83 10.87
N GLY A 277 24.19 4.52 10.54
CA GLY A 277 24.21 5.84 9.91
C GLY A 277 24.63 5.79 8.44
N THR A 278 24.32 4.70 7.74
CA THR A 278 24.72 4.41 6.36
C THR A 278 23.52 4.28 5.41
N LEU A 279 22.35 4.80 5.81
CA LEU A 279 21.15 4.85 4.97
C LEU A 279 21.46 5.48 3.60
N PRO A 280 20.87 4.98 2.50
CA PRO A 280 20.99 5.62 1.20
C PRO A 280 20.18 6.93 1.16
N ALA A 281 20.35 7.72 0.10
CA ALA A 281 19.61 8.98 -0.03
C ALA A 281 18.11 8.76 -0.23
N VAL A 282 17.71 7.67 -0.89
CA VAL A 282 16.31 7.27 -1.06
C VAL A 282 16.11 5.82 -0.64
N SER A 283 15.16 5.57 0.26
CA SER A 283 14.80 4.23 0.73
C SER A 283 13.32 3.99 0.53
N TRP A 284 12.95 2.84 -0.02
CA TRP A 284 11.59 2.30 0.05
C TRP A 284 11.62 1.05 0.92
N VAL A 285 10.69 0.89 1.86
CA VAL A 285 10.65 -0.22 2.80
C VAL A 285 9.28 -0.88 2.73
N MET A 286 9.25 -2.11 2.21
CA MET A 286 8.03 -2.89 2.01
C MET A 286 7.91 -4.01 3.06
N PRO A 287 6.69 -4.27 3.55
CA PRO A 287 6.41 -5.35 4.49
C PRO A 287 6.35 -6.71 3.79
N ASP A 288 6.28 -7.78 4.59
CA ASP A 288 5.69 -9.04 4.13
C ASP A 288 4.18 -9.00 4.35
N TRP A 289 3.49 -10.06 3.89
CA TRP A 289 2.05 -10.17 4.06
C TRP A 289 1.57 -10.02 5.51
N ASP A 290 2.27 -10.63 6.47
CA ASP A 290 1.76 -10.71 7.85
C ASP A 290 1.87 -9.36 8.57
N ARG A 291 2.83 -8.53 8.17
CA ARG A 291 3.11 -7.21 8.74
C ARG A 291 2.61 -6.05 7.87
N SER A 292 1.95 -6.31 6.74
CA SER A 292 1.55 -5.24 5.82
C SER A 292 0.27 -4.51 6.21
N GLU A 293 -0.51 -5.08 7.15
CA GLU A 293 -1.89 -4.66 7.45
C GLU A 293 -2.89 -4.92 6.32
N HIS A 294 -2.47 -5.46 5.17
CA HIS A 294 -3.36 -5.86 4.09
C HIS A 294 -4.46 -6.79 4.65
N PRO A 295 -5.76 -6.51 4.51
CA PRO A 295 -6.82 -7.41 4.94
C PRO A 295 -6.61 -8.88 4.52
N ALA A 296 -6.58 -9.88 5.40
CA ALA A 296 -6.86 -9.88 6.84
C ALA A 296 -5.60 -10.03 7.73
N ALA A 297 -4.50 -9.40 7.36
CA ALA A 297 -3.29 -9.27 8.19
C ALA A 297 -3.55 -8.42 9.44
N SER A 298 -2.73 -8.63 10.47
CA SER A 298 -2.92 -8.03 11.78
C SER A 298 -2.49 -6.56 11.79
N ILE A 299 -3.41 -5.67 12.17
CA ILE A 299 -3.14 -4.24 12.39
C ILE A 299 -2.11 -4.05 13.49
N SER A 300 -2.19 -4.85 14.55
CA SER A 300 -1.25 -4.75 15.67
C SER A 300 0.16 -5.19 15.27
N GLU A 301 0.31 -6.18 14.38
CA GLU A 301 1.63 -6.64 13.94
C GLU A 301 2.26 -5.65 12.95
N GLY A 302 1.47 -5.12 12.01
CA GLY A 302 1.96 -4.10 11.08
C GLY A 302 2.39 -2.81 11.75
N GLN A 303 1.55 -2.26 12.65
CA GLN A 303 1.92 -1.10 13.46
C GLN A 303 3.18 -1.32 14.29
N ALA A 304 3.34 -2.51 14.88
CA ALA A 304 4.55 -2.85 15.64
C ALA A 304 5.79 -2.88 14.73
N TRP A 305 5.67 -3.44 13.53
CA TRP A 305 6.75 -3.48 12.55
C TRP A 305 7.12 -2.08 12.05
N VAL A 306 6.16 -1.24 11.68
CA VAL A 306 6.42 0.17 11.32
C VAL A 306 7.11 0.90 12.47
N THR A 307 6.70 0.65 13.71
CA THR A 307 7.32 1.25 14.89
C THR A 307 8.77 0.82 15.06
N GLU A 308 9.11 -0.44 14.78
CA GLU A 308 10.50 -0.90 14.78
C GLU A 308 11.35 -0.13 13.75
N LEU A 309 10.83 0.04 12.53
CA LEU A 309 11.51 0.77 11.46
C LEU A 309 11.72 2.25 11.81
N VAL A 310 10.66 2.92 12.28
CA VAL A 310 10.71 4.33 12.69
C VAL A 310 11.70 4.52 13.83
N ASN A 311 11.66 3.66 14.85
CA ASN A 311 12.60 3.74 15.98
C ASN A 311 14.05 3.51 15.53
N ALA A 312 14.31 2.56 14.61
CA ALA A 312 15.65 2.32 14.09
C ALA A 312 16.25 3.57 13.44
N VAL A 313 15.44 4.37 12.73
CA VAL A 313 15.88 5.63 12.13
C VAL A 313 16.00 6.73 13.18
N MET A 314 15.02 6.88 14.07
CA MET A 314 14.99 7.94 15.11
C MET A 314 16.11 7.80 16.15
N GLU A 315 16.47 6.57 16.49
CA GLU A 315 17.59 6.26 17.40
C GLU A 315 18.94 6.27 16.67
N GLY A 316 18.93 6.27 15.33
CA GLY A 316 20.10 6.19 14.48
C GLY A 316 20.85 7.52 14.31
N PRO A 317 22.12 7.49 13.87
CA PRO A 317 22.94 8.70 13.71
C PRO A 317 22.41 9.70 12.68
N SER A 318 21.60 9.23 11.71
CA SER A 318 21.10 10.03 10.60
C SER A 318 19.76 10.73 10.87
N TRP A 319 19.13 10.54 12.04
CA TRP A 319 17.76 11.01 12.33
C TRP A 319 17.53 12.49 11.97
N GLU A 320 18.41 13.39 12.42
CA GLU A 320 18.28 14.84 12.24
C GLU A 320 18.33 15.29 10.77
N ARG A 321 18.69 14.38 9.85
CA ARG A 321 18.77 14.61 8.40
C ARG A 321 17.91 13.64 7.60
N SER A 322 16.99 12.94 8.25
CA SER A 322 16.06 12.00 7.61
C SER A 322 14.64 12.58 7.57
N ALA A 323 13.90 12.24 6.52
CA ALA A 323 12.46 12.42 6.42
C ALA A 323 11.80 11.05 6.18
N ILE A 324 10.93 10.64 7.10
CA ILE A 324 10.15 9.40 6.98
C ILE A 324 8.74 9.76 6.51
N PHE A 325 8.30 9.11 5.44
CA PHE A 325 6.92 9.10 4.97
C PHE A 325 6.36 7.71 5.25
N LEU A 326 5.34 7.65 6.10
CA LEU A 326 4.52 6.46 6.29
C LEU A 326 3.26 6.63 5.44
N THR A 327 3.01 5.70 4.53
CA THR A 327 1.85 5.73 3.64
C THR A 327 1.27 4.33 3.48
N TRP A 328 0.05 4.27 2.95
CA TRP A 328 -0.57 3.05 2.46
C TRP A 328 -0.67 3.13 0.93
N ASP A 329 -0.73 1.99 0.25
CA ASP A 329 -0.80 1.89 -1.20
C ASP A 329 -2.20 2.25 -1.75
N ASP A 330 -3.25 1.63 -1.20
CA ASP A 330 -4.66 1.77 -1.55
C ASP A 330 -5.58 1.69 -0.30
N TRP A 331 -6.92 1.75 -0.48
CA TRP A 331 -7.90 1.92 0.61
C TRP A 331 -8.39 0.65 1.30
N GLY A 332 -8.32 -0.53 0.66
CA GLY A 332 -8.66 -1.82 1.27
C GLY A 332 -10.09 -2.09 1.72
#